data_AF-A0A5J4KYG2-F1
#
_entry.id   AF-A0A5J4KYG2-F1
#
_cell.length_a   1.000
_cell.length_b   1.000
_cell.length_c   1.000
_cell.angle_alpha   90.00
_cell.angle_beta   90.00
_cell.angle_gamma   90.00
#
_symmetry.space_group_name_H-M   'P 1'
#
loop_
_entity.id
_entity.type
_entity.pdbx_description
1 polymer ?
#
loop_
_entity_poly.entity_id
_entity_poly.type
_entity_poly.pdbx_seq_one_letter_code
_entity_poly.pdbx_strand_id
1 'polypeptide(L)'
;MRDVSLGAYTHQDLPFEQIVEALQISRDLSRSPLFQIMFALQNTPTAAVEFPELSVQPIAVDSKSAKFDLTLQVVDADESTAISLEYNTDLYESQTITRMLEHFQTLLESIVLAPEQPIATLNIMTPAERKHLLTLSSPATNAYPSGVYVHQLFEQWAASQPSLEAVVYKDVRWSYGEVNSRANRLATICVSYKWDRIRWSASVLSAQRRFSWPSWLY
;
A
#
# COMPACT_ATOMS: atom_id res chain seq x y z
N MET A 1 -9.61 16.54 16.63
CA MET A 1 -9.15 17.48 15.58
C MET A 1 -9.83 18.84 15.68
N ARG A 2 -11.17 18.90 15.80
CA ARG A 2 -11.91 20.18 15.93
C ARG A 2 -11.36 21.10 17.04
N ASP A 3 -11.04 20.57 18.21
CA ASP A 3 -10.50 21.36 19.33
C ASP A 3 -9.10 21.92 19.05
N VAL A 4 -8.27 21.20 18.29
CA VAL A 4 -6.92 21.63 17.89
C VAL A 4 -7.02 22.75 16.86
N SER A 5 -7.91 22.62 15.88
CA SER A 5 -8.17 23.68 14.90
C SER A 5 -8.75 24.94 15.56
N LEU A 6 -9.72 24.78 16.48
CA LEU A 6 -10.32 25.90 17.22
C LEU A 6 -9.30 26.62 18.11
N GLY A 7 -8.41 25.88 18.78
CA GLY A 7 -7.31 26.46 19.55
C GLY A 7 -6.24 27.16 18.71
N ALA A 8 -6.12 26.83 17.42
CA ALA A 8 -5.27 27.59 16.49
C ALA A 8 -5.94 28.90 16.08
N TYR A 9 -7.26 28.90 15.85
CA TYR A 9 -8.02 30.12 15.52
C TYR A 9 -7.97 31.19 16.62
N THR A 10 -7.84 30.79 17.90
CA THR A 10 -7.73 31.77 19.01
C THR A 10 -6.45 32.62 18.95
N HIS A 11 -5.48 32.25 18.11
CA HIS A 11 -4.22 32.97 17.94
C HIS A 11 -3.93 33.34 16.48
N GLN A 12 -4.97 33.44 15.64
CA GLN A 12 -4.84 33.73 14.20
C GLN A 12 -4.14 35.06 13.88
N ASP A 13 -4.15 36.02 14.81
CA ASP A 13 -3.56 37.34 14.63
C ASP A 13 -2.03 37.35 14.80
N LEU A 14 -1.44 36.22 15.22
CA LEU A 14 0.03 36.11 15.33
C LEU A 14 0.66 36.03 13.93
N PRO A 15 1.59 36.96 13.60
CA PRO A 15 2.30 36.92 12.33
C PRO A 15 3.09 35.62 12.18
N PHE A 16 3.01 35.00 11.01
CA PHE A 16 3.70 33.75 10.70
C PHE A 16 5.22 33.86 10.91
N GLU A 17 5.82 35.01 10.59
CA GLU A 17 7.24 35.27 10.76
C GLU A 17 7.69 35.13 12.24
N GLN A 18 6.85 35.57 13.19
CA GLN A 18 7.16 35.49 14.61
C GLN A 18 7.15 34.03 15.10
N ILE A 19 6.29 33.19 14.52
CA ILE A 19 6.22 31.76 14.83
C ILE A 19 7.48 31.05 14.33
N VAL A 20 7.92 31.35 13.11
CA VAL A 20 9.16 30.79 12.53
C VAL A 20 10.39 31.18 13.35
N GLU A 21 10.44 32.44 13.80
CA GLU A 21 11.53 32.95 14.63
C GLU A 21 11.56 32.30 16.02
N ALA A 22 10.41 32.18 16.69
CA ALA A 22 10.29 31.53 17.99
C ALA A 22 10.69 30.05 17.96
N LEU A 23 10.41 29.35 16.86
CA LEU A 23 10.73 27.94 16.67
C LEU A 23 12.18 27.70 16.20
N GLN A 24 12.95 28.77 15.92
CA GLN A 24 14.34 28.70 15.47
C GLN A 24 14.58 27.74 14.29
N ILE A 25 13.64 27.72 13.33
CA ILE A 25 13.72 26.79 12.20
C ILE A 25 14.78 27.27 11.20
N SER A 26 15.60 26.34 10.73
CA SER A 26 16.61 26.63 9.70
C SER A 26 15.93 27.08 8.41
N ARG A 27 16.30 28.26 7.92
CA ARG A 27 15.73 28.83 6.69
C ARG A 27 16.33 28.13 5.47
N ASP A 28 15.46 27.50 4.69
CA ASP A 28 15.76 27.02 3.34
C ASP A 28 15.03 27.91 2.34
N LEU A 29 15.74 28.56 1.42
CA LEU A 29 15.12 29.45 0.42
C LEU A 29 14.33 28.69 -0.64
N SER A 30 14.50 27.37 -0.73
CA SER A 30 13.79 26.51 -1.68
C SER A 30 12.47 25.97 -1.14
N ARG A 31 12.15 26.16 0.16
CA ARG A 31 10.97 25.58 0.81
C ARG A 31 10.35 26.50 1.84
N SER A 32 9.04 26.37 2.05
CA SER A 32 8.39 26.99 3.20
C SER A 32 8.86 26.32 4.50
N PRO A 33 9.19 27.10 5.54
CA PRO A 33 9.89 26.62 6.74
C PRO A 33 9.03 25.72 7.64
N LEU A 34 7.70 25.85 7.60
CA LEU A 34 6.80 25.16 8.54
C LEU A 34 5.87 24.13 7.89
N PHE A 35 5.46 24.38 6.66
CA PHE A 35 4.51 23.53 5.95
C PHE A 35 4.77 23.61 4.45
N GLN A 36 4.50 22.52 3.73
CA GLN A 36 4.71 22.43 2.29
C GLN A 36 3.39 22.39 1.52
N ILE A 37 2.28 22.12 2.23
CA ILE A 37 0.93 22.00 1.66
C ILE A 37 0.05 23.06 2.30
N MET A 38 -0.59 23.88 1.47
CA MET A 38 -1.56 24.89 1.88
C MET A 38 -2.99 24.40 1.59
N PHE A 39 -3.90 24.62 2.53
CA PHE A 39 -5.33 24.43 2.35
C PHE A 39 -6.04 25.77 2.58
N ALA A 40 -6.78 26.25 1.59
CA ALA A 40 -7.54 27.47 1.66
C ALA A 40 -9.01 27.19 1.37
N LEU A 41 -9.88 27.50 2.33
CA LEU A 41 -11.33 27.47 2.14
C LEU A 41 -11.86 28.90 2.08
N GLN A 42 -12.38 29.28 0.93
CA GLN A 42 -13.07 30.56 0.73
C GLN A 42 -14.58 30.32 0.76
N ASN A 43 -15.18 30.63 1.89
CA ASN A 43 -16.62 30.52 2.13
C ASN A 43 -17.29 31.92 2.28
N THR A 44 -16.68 32.95 1.69
CA THR A 44 -17.25 34.29 1.68
C THR A 44 -17.79 34.56 0.28
N PRO A 45 -19.09 34.86 0.13
CA PRO A 45 -19.66 35.22 -1.15
C PRO A 45 -18.88 36.38 -1.75
N THR A 46 -18.42 36.22 -2.99
CA THR A 46 -17.78 37.32 -3.70
C THR A 46 -18.86 38.34 -4.02
N ALA A 47 -18.99 39.38 -3.20
CA ALA A 47 -19.95 40.44 -3.46
C ALA A 47 -19.65 41.05 -4.83
N ALA A 48 -20.63 41.02 -5.73
CA ALA A 48 -20.52 41.74 -6.99
C ALA A 48 -20.32 43.22 -6.65
N VAL A 49 -19.20 43.80 -7.10
CA VAL A 49 -18.98 45.23 -6.97
C VAL A 49 -19.85 45.90 -8.02
N GLU A 50 -21.06 46.30 -7.62
CA GLU A 50 -21.99 46.99 -8.50
C GLU A 50 -21.66 48.49 -8.53
N PHE A 51 -21.33 48.99 -9.70
CA PHE A 51 -21.28 50.43 -9.97
C PHE A 51 -22.49 50.80 -10.84
N PRO A 52 -23.13 51.96 -10.63
CA PRO A 52 -24.37 52.34 -11.32
C PRO A 52 -24.31 52.30 -12.86
N GLU A 53 -23.13 52.46 -13.46
CA GLU A 53 -22.92 52.50 -14.91
C GLU A 53 -21.80 51.56 -15.40
N LEU A 54 -21.24 50.72 -14.50
CA LEU A 54 -20.07 49.90 -14.83
C LEU A 54 -20.28 48.47 -14.32
N SER A 55 -20.25 47.51 -15.25
CA SER A 55 -20.21 46.09 -14.92
C SER A 55 -18.74 45.67 -14.74
N VAL A 56 -18.40 45.16 -13.56
CA VAL A 56 -17.08 44.60 -13.27
C VAL A 56 -17.21 43.08 -13.20
N GLN A 57 -16.42 42.38 -14.01
CA GLN A 57 -16.28 40.94 -13.94
C GLN A 57 -14.83 40.59 -13.58
N PRO A 58 -14.60 39.72 -12.59
CA PRO A 58 -13.26 39.23 -12.29
C PRO A 58 -12.75 38.41 -13.47
N ILE A 59 -11.53 38.72 -13.91
CA ILE A 59 -10.80 37.91 -14.90
C ILE A 59 -9.85 37.02 -14.13
N ALA A 60 -10.00 35.71 -14.28
CA ALA A 60 -9.05 34.75 -13.73
C ALA A 60 -7.70 34.93 -14.44
N VAL A 61 -6.66 35.23 -13.67
CA VAL A 61 -5.28 35.29 -14.17
C VAL A 61 -4.60 33.99 -13.80
N ASP A 62 -4.17 33.21 -14.79
CA ASP A 62 -3.40 32.00 -14.54
C ASP A 62 -2.03 32.37 -13.98
N SER A 63 -1.88 32.17 -12.67
CA SER A 63 -0.58 32.19 -12.00
C SER A 63 0.24 30.99 -12.49
N LYS A 64 1.38 31.25 -13.15
CA LYS A 64 2.33 30.21 -13.57
C LYS A 64 3.35 29.83 -12.49
N SER A 65 3.22 30.39 -11.28
CA SER A 65 4.17 30.16 -10.18
C SER A 65 3.46 29.55 -8.98
N ALA A 66 3.88 28.36 -8.57
CA ALA A 66 3.46 27.76 -7.33
C ALA A 66 4.24 28.36 -6.15
N LYS A 67 3.54 28.84 -5.12
CA LYS A 67 4.18 29.41 -3.91
C LYS A 67 4.59 28.35 -2.88
N PHE A 68 3.94 27.19 -2.95
CA PHE A 68 4.16 26.03 -2.10
C PHE A 68 4.24 24.77 -2.97
N ASP A 69 4.62 23.64 -2.38
CA ASP A 69 4.69 22.37 -3.11
C ASP A 69 3.30 22.01 -3.65
N LEU A 70 2.26 22.19 -2.82
CA LEU A 70 0.84 22.04 -3.18
C LEU A 70 -0.03 23.09 -2.47
N THR A 71 -1.01 23.65 -3.17
CA THR A 71 -2.07 24.50 -2.61
C THR A 71 -3.43 24.01 -3.08
N LEU A 72 -4.24 23.50 -2.15
CA LEU A 72 -5.63 23.14 -2.39
C LEU A 72 -6.53 24.33 -2.04
N GLN A 73 -7.22 24.86 -3.05
CA GLN A 73 -8.21 25.90 -2.87
C GLN A 73 -9.61 25.31 -3.02
N VAL A 74 -10.45 25.60 -2.04
CA VAL A 74 -11.85 25.22 -2.03
C VAL A 74 -12.66 26.51 -1.97
N VAL A 75 -13.45 26.75 -3.01
CA VAL A 75 -14.34 27.90 -3.10
C VAL A 75 -15.75 27.37 -2.99
N ASP A 76 -16.45 27.77 -1.94
CA ASP A 76 -17.85 27.44 -1.78
C ASP A 76 -18.68 28.47 -2.55
N ALA A 77 -19.36 28.03 -3.61
CA ALA A 77 -20.34 28.81 -4.34
C ALA A 77 -21.73 28.24 -4.06
N ASP A 78 -22.77 29.08 -4.15
CA ASP A 78 -24.12 28.78 -3.61
C ASP A 78 -24.65 27.37 -3.90
N GLU A 79 -24.48 26.86 -5.13
CA GLU A 79 -24.95 25.53 -5.55
C GLU A 79 -23.83 24.52 -5.80
N SER A 80 -22.56 24.91 -5.67
CA SER A 80 -21.44 24.03 -5.98
C SER A 80 -20.16 24.44 -5.26
N THR A 81 -19.43 23.46 -4.76
CA THR A 81 -18.07 23.69 -4.26
C THR A 81 -17.06 23.48 -5.40
N ALA A 82 -16.33 24.53 -5.76
CA ALA A 82 -15.23 24.44 -6.72
C ALA A 82 -13.93 24.10 -5.97
N ILE A 83 -13.20 23.11 -6.47
CA ILE A 83 -11.93 22.67 -5.91
C ILE A 83 -10.85 22.80 -6.98
N SER A 84 -9.77 23.51 -6.67
CA SER A 84 -8.61 23.64 -7.54
C SER A 84 -7.32 23.31 -6.78
N LEU A 85 -6.36 22.72 -7.48
CA LEU A 85 -5.05 22.38 -6.92
C LEU A 85 -3.95 23.06 -7.74
N GLU A 86 -3.24 23.98 -7.11
CA GLU A 86 -1.99 24.55 -7.61
C GLU A 86 -0.83 23.69 -7.11
N TYR A 87 0.15 23.41 -7.98
CA TYR A 87 1.27 22.53 -7.65
C TYR A 87 2.57 22.97 -8.31
N ASN A 88 3.70 22.64 -7.67
CA ASN A 88 5.02 22.84 -8.24
C ASN A 88 5.32 21.77 -9.30
N THR A 89 5.49 22.18 -10.56
CA THR A 89 5.78 21.30 -11.70
C THR A 89 7.16 20.64 -11.65
N ASP A 90 8.09 21.18 -10.86
CA ASP A 90 9.41 20.56 -10.65
C ASP A 90 9.31 19.33 -9.72
N LEU A 91 8.23 19.22 -8.95
CA LEU A 91 7.98 18.14 -7.99
C LEU A 91 6.90 17.16 -8.44
N TYR A 92 5.89 17.65 -9.16
CA TYR A 92 4.72 16.86 -9.52
C TYR A 92 4.41 16.92 -11.01
N GLU A 93 4.15 15.74 -11.57
CA GLU A 93 3.58 15.60 -12.90
C GLU A 93 2.06 15.80 -12.86
N SER A 94 1.50 16.39 -13.92
CA SER A 94 0.06 16.65 -14.04
C SER A 94 -0.79 15.40 -13.83
N GLN A 95 -0.37 14.24 -14.35
CA GLN A 95 -1.08 12.98 -14.18
C GLN A 95 -1.17 12.56 -12.69
N THR A 96 -0.12 12.81 -11.91
CA THR A 96 -0.11 12.50 -10.48
C THR A 96 -1.12 13.38 -9.74
N ILE A 97 -1.17 14.66 -10.09
CA ILE A 97 -2.10 15.64 -9.51
C ILE A 97 -3.56 15.31 -9.86
N THR A 98 -3.83 14.97 -11.12
CA THR A 98 -5.17 14.54 -11.53
C THR A 98 -5.62 13.33 -10.71
N ARG A 99 -4.76 12.32 -10.54
CA ARG A 99 -5.06 11.14 -9.73
C ARG A 99 -5.30 11.51 -8.25
N MET A 100 -4.51 12.43 -7.68
CA MET A 100 -4.72 12.92 -6.32
C MET A 100 -6.07 13.63 -6.15
N LEU A 101 -6.51 14.42 -7.13
CA LEU A 101 -7.82 15.05 -7.11
C LEU A 101 -8.96 14.03 -7.20
N GLU A 102 -8.84 13.01 -8.07
CA GLU A 102 -9.82 11.91 -8.15
C GLU A 102 -9.92 11.13 -6.82
N HIS A 103 -8.78 10.91 -6.17
CA HIS A 103 -8.71 10.28 -4.85
C HIS A 103 -9.36 11.13 -3.77
N PHE A 104 -9.09 12.44 -3.78
CA PHE A 104 -9.69 13.38 -2.85
C PHE A 104 -11.21 13.42 -3.01
N GLN A 105 -11.70 13.45 -4.25
CA GLN A 105 -13.13 13.35 -4.55
C GLN A 105 -13.74 12.04 -4.03
N THR A 106 -13.11 10.90 -4.32
CA THR A 106 -13.58 9.58 -3.86
C THR A 106 -13.65 9.50 -2.33
N LEU A 107 -12.67 10.11 -1.66
CA LEU A 107 -12.64 10.20 -0.20
C LEU A 107 -13.80 11.06 0.32
N LEU A 108 -14.04 12.24 -0.26
CA LEU A 108 -15.16 13.11 0.12
C LEU A 108 -16.51 12.41 -0.06
N GLU A 109 -16.72 11.74 -1.19
CA GLU A 109 -17.92 10.94 -1.45
C GLU A 109 -18.11 9.83 -0.41
N SER A 110 -17.02 9.14 -0.04
CA SER A 110 -17.04 8.09 0.99
C SER A 110 -17.42 8.65 2.36
N ILE A 111 -16.91 9.83 2.73
CA ILE A 111 -17.24 10.50 4.01
C ILE A 111 -18.73 10.87 4.04
N VAL A 112 -19.27 11.42 2.96
CA VAL A 112 -20.68 11.84 2.89
C VAL A 112 -21.62 10.64 2.97
N LEU A 113 -21.27 9.52 2.32
CA LEU A 113 -22.09 8.30 2.32
C LEU A 113 -22.08 7.57 3.67
N ALA A 114 -20.97 7.63 4.42
CA ALA A 114 -20.80 6.89 5.67
C ALA A 114 -20.03 7.73 6.73
N PRO A 115 -20.65 8.78 7.29
CA PRO A 115 -19.96 9.74 8.17
C PRO A 115 -19.49 9.13 9.51
N GLU A 116 -20.15 8.07 9.98
CA GLU A 116 -19.79 7.36 11.20
C GLU A 116 -18.66 6.33 11.00
N GLN A 117 -18.23 6.12 9.75
CA GLN A 117 -17.25 5.10 9.42
C GLN A 117 -15.84 5.56 9.86
N PRO A 118 -15.00 4.68 10.45
CA PRO A 118 -13.64 5.04 10.80
C PRO A 118 -12.83 5.47 9.57
N ILE A 119 -12.08 6.58 9.69
CA ILE A 119 -11.27 7.15 8.60
C ILE A 119 -10.36 6.11 7.94
N ALA A 120 -9.77 5.21 8.75
CA ALA A 120 -8.86 4.16 8.28
C ALA A 120 -9.52 3.13 7.32
N THR A 121 -10.85 3.13 7.23
CA THR A 121 -11.62 2.19 6.40
C THR A 121 -12.28 2.85 5.19
N LEU A 122 -12.17 4.18 5.08
CA LEU A 122 -12.68 4.91 3.92
C LEU A 122 -11.84 4.59 2.70
N ASN A 123 -12.50 4.48 1.55
CA ASN A 123 -11.85 4.15 0.31
C ASN A 123 -11.32 5.44 -0.34
N ILE A 124 -10.01 5.49 -0.58
CA ILE A 124 -9.36 6.61 -1.29
C ILE A 124 -9.16 6.31 -2.78
N MET A 125 -9.13 5.04 -3.15
CA MET A 125 -8.89 4.59 -4.52
C MET A 125 -10.16 4.58 -5.34
N THR A 126 -10.08 5.02 -6.60
CA THR A 126 -11.21 4.88 -7.51
C THR A 126 -11.48 3.39 -7.79
N PRO A 127 -12.74 3.01 -8.09
CA PRO A 127 -13.06 1.63 -8.48
C PRO A 127 -12.24 1.13 -9.67
N ALA A 128 -11.93 2.03 -10.61
CA ALA A 128 -11.14 1.73 -11.81
C ALA A 128 -9.69 1.38 -11.47
N GLU A 129 -9.06 2.18 -10.59
CA GLU A 129 -7.69 1.95 -10.16
C GLU A 129 -7.55 0.68 -9.32
N ARG A 130 -8.51 0.44 -8.40
CA ARG A 130 -8.56 -0.82 -7.64
C ARG A 130 -8.64 -2.03 -8.57
N LYS A 131 -9.49 -1.97 -9.59
CA LYS A 131 -9.59 -3.04 -10.60
C LYS A 131 -8.27 -3.22 -11.34
N HIS A 132 -7.60 -2.13 -11.73
CA HIS A 132 -6.32 -2.18 -12.41
C HIS A 132 -5.22 -2.83 -11.55
N LEU A 133 -5.09 -2.44 -10.27
CA LEU A 133 -4.12 -3.07 -9.37
C LEU A 133 -4.39 -4.56 -9.15
N LEU A 134 -5.66 -4.96 -9.04
CA LEU A 134 -6.03 -6.37 -8.93
C LEU A 134 -5.65 -7.16 -10.18
N THR A 135 -5.77 -6.57 -11.36
CA THR A 135 -5.33 -7.22 -12.61
C THR A 135 -3.80 -7.33 -12.72
N LEU A 136 -3.04 -6.33 -12.27
CA LEU A 136 -1.58 -6.36 -12.27
C LEU A 136 -1.01 -7.34 -11.23
N SER A 137 -1.67 -7.43 -10.08
CA SER A 137 -1.20 -8.25 -8.95
C SER A 137 -1.66 -9.70 -9.03
N SER A 138 -2.47 -10.06 -10.03
CA SER A 138 -2.84 -11.44 -10.28
C SER A 138 -1.69 -12.11 -11.04
N PRO A 139 -0.85 -12.97 -10.41
CA PRO A 139 0.12 -13.74 -11.17
C PRO A 139 -0.67 -14.53 -12.22
N ALA A 140 -0.18 -14.50 -13.46
CA ALA A 140 -0.71 -15.36 -14.53
C ALA A 140 -0.92 -16.74 -13.92
N THR A 141 -2.17 -17.19 -13.93
CA THR A 141 -2.63 -18.36 -13.19
C THR A 141 -1.94 -19.61 -13.74
N ASN A 142 -0.68 -19.84 -13.39
CA ASN A 142 -0.11 -21.17 -13.35
C ASN A 142 -0.79 -21.86 -12.16
N ALA A 143 -2.05 -22.22 -12.39
CA ALA A 143 -2.83 -22.97 -11.44
C ALA A 143 -2.02 -24.22 -11.10
N TYR A 144 -1.56 -24.31 -9.86
CA TYR A 144 -1.02 -25.55 -9.36
C TYR A 144 -2.12 -26.61 -9.51
N PRO A 145 -1.84 -27.79 -10.09
CA PRO A 145 -2.85 -28.80 -10.33
C PRO A 145 -3.60 -29.14 -9.04
N SER A 146 -4.89 -28.82 -9.00
CA SER A 146 -5.70 -29.09 -7.81
C SER A 146 -5.77 -30.60 -7.57
N GLY A 147 -5.57 -31.02 -6.33
CA GLY A 147 -5.63 -32.42 -5.95
C GLY A 147 -4.36 -33.25 -6.17
N VAL A 148 -3.25 -32.65 -6.64
CA VAL A 148 -1.96 -33.33 -6.75
C VAL A 148 -1.00 -32.85 -5.66
N TYR A 149 -0.62 -33.72 -4.75
CA TYR A 149 0.39 -33.38 -3.74
C TYR A 149 1.80 -33.41 -4.35
N VAL A 150 2.71 -32.59 -3.81
CA VAL A 150 4.11 -32.52 -4.29
C VAL A 150 4.80 -33.89 -4.31
N HIS A 151 4.52 -34.74 -3.32
CA HIS A 151 5.08 -36.10 -3.29
C HIS A 151 4.60 -36.98 -4.45
N GLN A 152 3.36 -36.78 -4.94
CA GLN A 152 2.83 -37.53 -6.08
C GLN A 152 3.50 -37.10 -7.39
N LEU A 153 3.80 -35.81 -7.55
CA LEU A 153 4.62 -35.35 -8.67
C LEU A 153 6.02 -35.97 -8.61
N PHE A 154 6.61 -36.03 -7.41
CA PHE A 154 7.91 -36.65 -7.21
C PHE A 154 7.90 -38.16 -7.53
N GLU A 155 6.88 -38.88 -7.09
CA GLU A 155 6.69 -40.31 -7.37
C GLU A 155 6.54 -40.59 -8.88
N GLN A 156 5.81 -39.74 -9.60
CA GLN A 156 5.67 -39.84 -11.06
C GLN A 156 7.02 -39.68 -11.78
N TRP A 157 7.85 -38.73 -11.34
CA TRP A 157 9.22 -38.56 -11.85
C TRP A 157 10.14 -39.73 -11.48
N ALA A 158 10.03 -40.24 -10.25
CA ALA A 158 10.81 -41.39 -9.82
C ALA A 158 10.43 -42.69 -10.57
N ALA A 159 9.17 -42.82 -11.01
CA ALA A 159 8.74 -43.94 -11.83
C ALA A 159 9.17 -43.80 -13.30
N SER A 160 9.11 -42.59 -13.87
CA SER A 160 9.43 -42.36 -15.28
C SER A 160 10.93 -42.28 -15.55
N GLN A 161 11.72 -41.75 -14.61
CA GLN A 161 13.15 -41.51 -14.75
C GLN A 161 13.92 -41.93 -13.48
N PRO A 162 13.89 -43.22 -13.10
CA PRO A 162 14.41 -43.69 -11.82
C PRO A 162 15.93 -43.51 -11.65
N SER A 163 16.69 -43.46 -12.74
CA SER A 163 18.15 -43.38 -12.75
C SER A 163 18.70 -41.94 -12.72
N LEU A 164 17.85 -40.91 -12.88
CA LEU A 164 18.32 -39.53 -12.84
C LEU A 164 18.71 -39.12 -11.42
N GLU A 165 19.78 -38.34 -11.29
CA GLU A 165 20.24 -37.81 -10.01
C GLU A 165 19.22 -36.80 -9.45
N ALA A 166 18.75 -37.04 -8.22
CA ALA A 166 17.78 -36.20 -7.51
C ALA A 166 18.42 -35.42 -6.35
N VAL A 167 19.39 -36.05 -5.66
CA VAL A 167 20.08 -35.46 -4.51
C VAL A 167 21.58 -35.65 -4.70
N VAL A 168 22.31 -34.54 -4.64
CA VAL A 168 23.77 -34.53 -4.66
C VAL A 168 24.25 -33.76 -3.44
N TYR A 169 24.95 -34.46 -2.55
CA TYR A 169 25.55 -33.86 -1.36
C TYR A 169 26.92 -34.50 -1.09
N LYS A 170 27.99 -33.74 -1.33
CA LYS A 170 29.38 -34.24 -1.27
C LYS A 170 29.54 -35.48 -2.17
N ASP A 171 30.03 -36.59 -1.61
CA ASP A 171 30.20 -37.86 -2.31
C ASP A 171 28.91 -38.69 -2.38
N VAL A 172 27.83 -38.23 -1.74
CA VAL A 172 26.52 -38.90 -1.78
C VAL A 172 25.74 -38.40 -2.98
N ARG A 173 25.39 -39.35 -3.85
CA ARG A 173 24.52 -39.12 -5.01
C ARG A 173 23.40 -40.13 -4.97
N TRP A 174 22.16 -39.64 -4.95
CA TRP A 174 21.00 -40.51 -4.99
C TRP A 174 20.14 -40.20 -6.20
N SER A 175 19.67 -41.26 -6.85
CA SER A 175 18.72 -41.14 -7.93
C SER A 175 17.30 -40.87 -7.43
N TYR A 176 16.41 -40.39 -8.30
CA TYR A 176 14.99 -40.21 -7.98
C TYR A 176 14.36 -41.52 -7.45
N GLY A 177 14.70 -42.66 -8.04
CA GLY A 177 14.23 -43.98 -7.59
C GLY A 177 14.73 -44.35 -6.19
N GLU A 178 15.99 -44.04 -5.87
CA GLU A 178 16.58 -44.30 -4.55
C GLU A 178 15.98 -43.41 -3.46
N VAL A 179 15.78 -42.12 -3.76
CA VAL A 179 15.12 -41.17 -2.85
C VAL A 179 13.69 -41.62 -2.56
N ASN A 180 12.93 -41.98 -3.59
CA ASN A 180 11.55 -42.45 -3.43
C ASN A 180 11.48 -43.73 -2.57
N SER A 181 12.37 -44.69 -2.83
CA SER A 181 12.44 -45.93 -2.06
C SER A 181 12.78 -45.70 -0.59
N ARG A 182 13.70 -44.77 -0.29
CA ARG A 182 14.04 -44.38 1.09
C ARG A 182 12.88 -43.66 1.78
N ALA A 183 12.22 -42.73 1.08
CA ALA A 183 11.06 -42.02 1.57
C ALA A 183 9.90 -42.97 1.91
N ASN A 184 9.62 -43.96 1.06
CA ASN A 184 8.58 -44.96 1.29
C ASN A 184 8.88 -45.89 2.48
N ARG A 185 10.16 -46.24 2.69
CA ARG A 185 10.56 -46.98 3.89
C ARG A 185 10.33 -46.16 5.16
N LEU A 186 10.71 -44.88 5.15
CA LEU A 186 10.46 -43.97 6.26
C LEU A 186 8.96 -43.77 6.52
N ALA A 187 8.17 -43.56 5.47
CA ALA A 187 6.72 -43.42 5.57
C ALA A 187 6.09 -44.67 6.20
N THR A 188 6.53 -45.87 5.79
CA THR A 188 6.08 -47.14 6.35
C THR A 188 6.38 -47.24 7.85
N ILE A 189 7.58 -46.83 8.27
CA ILE A 189 7.98 -46.76 9.69
C ILE A 189 7.08 -45.75 10.44
N CYS A 190 6.90 -44.53 9.92
CA CYS A 190 6.06 -43.53 10.56
C CYS A 190 4.61 -44.01 10.74
N VAL A 191 4.05 -44.71 9.75
CA VAL A 191 2.72 -45.33 9.82
C VAL A 191 2.69 -46.45 10.87
N SER A 192 3.69 -47.34 10.91
CA SER A 192 3.73 -48.45 11.88
C SER A 192 3.80 -47.95 13.33
N TYR A 193 4.45 -46.82 13.55
CA TYR A 193 4.54 -46.19 14.88
C TYR A 193 3.37 -45.24 15.21
N LYS A 194 2.29 -45.23 14.40
CA LYS A 194 1.12 -44.34 14.56
C LYS A 194 1.51 -42.87 14.75
N TRP A 195 2.44 -42.38 13.93
CA TRP A 195 2.82 -40.96 13.96
C TRP A 195 1.63 -40.10 13.51
N ASP A 196 1.09 -39.30 14.42
CA ASP A 196 -0.09 -38.46 14.17
C ASP A 196 0.30 -37.14 13.45
N ARG A 197 -0.56 -36.65 12.56
CA ARG A 197 -0.29 -35.54 11.60
C ARG A 197 0.06 -34.19 12.26
N ILE A 198 -0.15 -34.04 13.57
CA ILE A 198 -0.18 -32.74 14.27
C ILE A 198 1.02 -32.52 15.22
N ARG A 199 1.91 -33.49 15.45
CA ARG A 199 3.08 -33.33 16.36
C ARG A 199 4.40 -33.21 15.61
N TRP A 200 4.63 -32.10 14.90
CA TRP A 200 5.83 -31.92 14.06
C TRP A 200 6.69 -30.67 14.32
N SER A 201 6.64 -30.01 15.49
CA SER A 201 7.54 -28.87 15.74
C SER A 201 8.67 -29.09 16.76
N ALA A 202 8.60 -30.08 17.65
CA ALA A 202 9.64 -30.26 18.70
C ALA A 202 10.44 -31.57 18.62
N SER A 203 10.02 -32.52 17.76
CA SER A 203 10.49 -33.90 17.85
C SER A 203 11.65 -34.24 16.90
N VAL A 204 11.90 -33.46 15.84
CA VAL A 204 12.95 -33.81 14.86
C VAL A 204 14.36 -33.68 15.47
N LEU A 205 14.57 -32.70 16.35
CA LEU A 205 15.84 -32.53 17.06
C LEU A 205 15.96 -33.41 18.32
N SER A 206 14.85 -33.77 18.97
CA SER A 206 14.87 -34.63 20.17
C SER A 206 14.82 -36.13 19.86
N ALA A 207 14.27 -36.54 18.70
CA ALA A 207 14.29 -37.93 18.24
C ALA A 207 15.68 -38.42 17.84
N GLN A 208 16.60 -37.53 17.46
CA GLN A 208 18.02 -37.87 17.23
C GLN A 208 18.70 -38.53 18.44
N ARG A 209 18.21 -38.29 19.67
CA ARG A 209 18.78 -38.92 20.88
C ARG A 209 18.18 -40.27 21.26
N ARG A 210 17.05 -40.67 20.67
CA ARG A 210 16.36 -41.93 21.00
C ARG A 210 16.23 -42.92 19.83
N PHE A 211 16.50 -42.48 18.61
CA PHE A 211 16.35 -43.29 17.42
C PHE A 211 17.71 -43.41 16.69
N SER A 212 18.31 -44.60 16.74
CA SER A 212 19.43 -44.93 15.86
C SER A 212 18.87 -45.08 14.45
N TRP A 213 19.09 -44.07 13.61
CA TRP A 213 18.69 -44.13 12.22
C TRP A 213 19.39 -45.31 11.54
N PRO A 214 18.66 -46.14 10.77
CA PRO A 214 19.29 -47.22 10.04
C PRO A 214 20.38 -46.71 9.08
N SER A 215 21.45 -47.49 8.93
CA SER A 215 22.64 -47.13 8.15
C SER A 215 22.39 -46.82 6.67
N TRP A 216 21.24 -47.21 6.12
CA TRP A 216 20.87 -46.90 4.73
C TRP A 216 20.34 -45.47 4.50
N LEU A 217 20.17 -44.68 5.57
CA LEU A 217 19.76 -43.28 5.53
C LEU A 217 20.93 -42.29 5.39
N TYR A 218 22.14 -42.72 5.74
CA TYR A 218 23.36 -41.92 5.62
C TYR A 218 24.10 -42.25 4.32
#